data_AF-A0AAV4AIL3-F1
#
_entry.id   AF-A0AAV4AIL3-F1
#
_cell.length_a   1.000
_cell.length_b   1.000
_cell.length_c   1.000
_cell.angle_alpha   90.00
_cell.angle_beta   90.00
_cell.angle_gamma   90.00
#
_symmetry.space_group_name_H-M   'P 1'
#
loop_
_entity.id
_entity.type
_entity.pdbx_description
1 polymer ?
#
loop_
_entity_poly.entity_id
_entity_poly.type
_entity_poly.pdbx_seq_one_letter_code
_entity_poly.pdbx_strand_id
1 'polypeptide(L)'
;MFRPPHTPEPMSHFLFHLDIARSLLSGGTVMDRPVGEVQAIAGMATPGTSREHRRVRLPGRKKQCVQCRVKDVRTATNKCPETVLGCFLCRTHLCDEQCFAQFHHSL
;
A
#
# COMPACT_ATOMS: atom_id res chain seq x y z
N MET A 1 -9.15 17.57 -55.16
CA MET A 1 -8.93 16.26 -54.50
C MET A 1 -9.66 16.30 -53.15
N PHE A 2 -10.77 15.58 -53.01
CA PHE A 2 -11.57 15.55 -51.77
C PHE A 2 -11.20 14.31 -50.96
N ARG A 3 -10.73 14.51 -49.72
CA ARG A 3 -10.49 13.42 -48.75
C ARG A 3 -11.81 13.20 -47.99
N PRO A 4 -12.41 12.00 -48.04
CA PRO A 4 -13.71 11.77 -47.41
C PRO A 4 -13.63 11.87 -45.86
N PRO A 5 -14.73 12.25 -45.19
CA PRO A 5 -14.81 12.25 -43.74
C PRO A 5 -14.74 10.82 -43.21
N HIS A 6 -13.91 10.62 -42.19
CA HIS A 6 -13.74 9.35 -41.49
C HIS A 6 -14.98 9.15 -40.59
N THR A 7 -15.89 8.27 -41.00
CA THR A 7 -16.91 7.75 -40.09
C THR A 7 -16.21 6.73 -39.18
N PRO A 8 -16.24 6.89 -37.84
CA PRO A 8 -15.73 5.85 -36.95
C PRO A 8 -16.62 4.61 -37.14
N GLU A 9 -16.03 3.54 -37.67
CA GLU A 9 -16.72 2.25 -37.71
C GLU A 9 -17.19 1.88 -36.30
N PRO A 10 -18.37 1.26 -36.14
CA PRO A 10 -18.81 0.77 -34.86
C PRO A 10 -17.79 -0.25 -34.36
N MET A 11 -16.97 0.17 -33.39
CA MET A 11 -15.95 -0.70 -32.81
C MET A 11 -16.63 -1.97 -32.32
N SER A 12 -16.16 -3.12 -32.78
CA SER A 12 -16.63 -4.38 -32.25
C SER A 12 -16.43 -4.37 -30.73
N HIS A 13 -17.40 -4.89 -30.00
CA HIS A 13 -17.37 -4.93 -28.53
C HIS A 13 -16.08 -5.58 -28.01
N PHE A 14 -15.54 -6.52 -28.78
CA PHE A 14 -14.25 -7.15 -28.56
C PHE A 14 -13.07 -6.15 -28.58
N LEU A 15 -12.99 -5.28 -29.60
CA LEU A 15 -11.95 -4.26 -29.68
C LEU A 15 -12.06 -3.24 -28.55
N PHE A 16 -13.29 -2.85 -28.19
CA PHE A 16 -13.55 -1.97 -27.05
C PHE A 16 -13.05 -2.58 -25.73
N HIS A 17 -13.37 -3.85 -25.48
CA HIS A 17 -12.87 -4.56 -24.30
C HIS A 17 -11.35 -4.69 -24.29
N LEU A 18 -10.74 -4.94 -25.45
CA LEU A 18 -9.29 -5.09 -25.58
C LEU A 18 -8.56 -3.76 -25.32
N ASP A 19 -9.16 -2.63 -25.70
CA ASP A 19 -8.62 -1.29 -25.47
C ASP A 19 -8.75 -0.82 -24.01
N ILE A 20 -9.86 -1.16 -23.36
CA ILE A 20 -10.01 -0.98 -21.90
C ILE A 20 -8.96 -1.80 -21.15
N ALA A 21 -8.78 -3.08 -21.51
CA ALA A 21 -7.80 -3.95 -20.88
C ALA A 21 -6.38 -3.38 -21.02
N ARG A 22 -6.02 -2.89 -22.21
CA ARG A 22 -4.73 -2.22 -22.43
C ARG A 22 -4.60 -0.95 -21.59
N SER A 23 -5.62 -0.10 -21.55
CA SER A 23 -5.58 1.14 -20.76
C SER A 23 -5.41 0.89 -19.26
N LEU A 24 -6.07 -0.15 -18.72
CA LEU A 24 -5.92 -0.57 -17.32
C LEU A 24 -4.52 -1.14 -17.04
N LEU A 25 -3.97 -1.93 -17.96
CA LEU A 25 -2.63 -2.51 -17.84
C LEU A 25 -1.52 -1.46 -18.01
N SER A 26 -1.70 -0.47 -18.88
CA SER A 26 -0.68 0.52 -19.22
C SER A 26 -0.60 1.71 -18.26
N GLY A 27 -1.57 1.92 -17.37
CA GLY A 27 -1.56 3.10 -16.48
C GLY A 27 -2.35 2.98 -15.18
N GLY A 28 -2.77 1.79 -14.79
CA GLY A 28 -3.59 1.55 -13.60
C GLY A 28 -2.84 1.32 -12.29
N THR A 29 -1.56 1.72 -12.15
CA THR A 29 -0.90 1.73 -10.85
C THR A 29 -0.98 3.12 -10.25
N VAL A 30 -1.92 3.25 -9.31
CA VAL A 30 -1.82 4.06 -8.10
C VAL A 30 -1.57 5.56 -8.34
N MET A 31 -2.62 6.35 -8.10
CA MET A 31 -2.43 7.70 -7.57
C MET A 31 -1.60 7.59 -6.28
N ASP A 32 -0.28 7.51 -6.40
CA ASP A 32 0.65 7.85 -5.34
C ASP A 32 0.49 9.35 -5.15
N ARG A 33 -0.57 9.73 -4.40
CA ARG A 33 -0.63 11.06 -3.79
C ARG A 33 0.73 11.29 -3.15
N PRO A 34 1.34 12.48 -3.33
CA PRO A 34 2.64 12.78 -2.73
C PRO A 34 2.55 12.42 -1.25
N VAL A 35 3.36 11.42 -0.88
CA VAL A 35 3.42 10.84 0.45
C VAL A 35 3.74 12.00 1.38
N GLY A 36 2.75 12.42 2.16
CA GLY A 36 2.96 13.41 3.22
C GLY A 36 4.15 12.98 4.06
N GLU A 37 5.09 13.90 4.22
CA GLU A 37 6.35 13.74 4.94
C GLU A 37 6.16 12.90 6.21
N VAL A 38 6.76 11.70 6.19
CA VAL A 38 6.69 10.77 7.31
C VAL A 38 7.52 11.37 8.44
N GLN A 39 6.87 11.97 9.43
CA GLN A 39 7.55 12.38 10.65
C GLN A 39 8.10 11.12 11.34
N ALA A 40 9.41 10.93 11.20
CA ALA A 40 10.15 9.94 11.96
C ALA A 40 9.94 10.24 13.45
N ILE A 41 9.51 9.23 14.20
CA ILE A 41 9.47 9.34 15.66
C ILE A 41 10.93 9.46 16.11
N ALA A 42 11.26 10.56 16.78
CA ALA A 42 12.59 10.83 17.29
C ALA A 42 13.04 9.71 18.24
N GLY A 43 13.96 8.89 17.74
CA GLY A 43 14.53 7.74 18.43
C GLY A 43 15.56 7.08 17.51
N MET A 44 16.77 7.62 17.55
CA MET A 44 18.00 7.09 16.92
C MET A 44 17.86 6.61 15.47
N ALA A 45 17.85 7.54 14.52
CA ALA A 45 18.19 7.20 13.15
C ALA A 45 19.73 7.24 13.00
N THR A 46 20.38 6.09 13.08
CA THR A 46 21.66 5.90 12.40
C THR A 46 21.41 6.05 10.89
N PRO A 47 22.30 6.74 10.13
CA PRO A 47 22.24 6.79 8.68
C PRO A 47 22.74 5.45 8.11
N GLY A 48 22.01 4.39 8.42
CA GLY A 48 22.17 3.07 7.81
C GLY A 48 21.27 2.98 6.58
N THR A 49 21.89 2.62 5.46
CA THR A 49 21.33 2.10 4.20
C THR A 49 19.79 2.01 4.13
N SER A 50 19.20 2.60 3.10
CA SER A 50 17.77 2.65 2.74
C SER A 50 17.06 1.29 2.53
N ARG A 51 17.64 0.19 3.02
CA ARG A 51 17.17 -1.19 2.92
C ARG A 51 16.81 -1.83 4.26
N GLU A 52 16.87 -1.09 5.37
CA GLU A 52 16.53 -1.64 6.68
C GLU A 52 15.03 -1.55 6.98
N HIS A 53 14.44 -2.65 7.44
CA HIS A 53 13.07 -2.64 7.96
C HIS A 53 13.01 -1.81 9.24
N ARG A 54 12.37 -0.64 9.17
CA ARG A 54 12.18 0.25 10.31
C ARG A 54 10.71 0.43 10.64
N ARG A 55 10.40 0.44 11.94
CA ARG A 55 9.08 0.80 12.45
C ARG A 55 8.90 2.33 12.39
N VAL A 56 7.94 2.78 11.62
CA VAL A 56 7.60 4.21 11.44
C VAL A 56 6.10 4.41 11.59
N ARG A 57 5.66 5.67 11.73
CA ARG A 57 4.25 6.03 11.57
C ARG A 57 3.91 6.02 10.08
N LEU A 58 3.00 5.15 9.67
CA LEU A 58 2.51 5.13 8.30
C LEU A 58 1.44 6.22 8.13
N PRO A 59 1.41 6.92 6.98
CA PRO A 59 0.40 7.92 6.70
C PRO A 59 -0.97 7.27 6.52
N GLY A 60 -2.03 7.96 6.95
CA GLY A 60 -3.42 7.54 6.76
C GLY A 60 -4.16 7.15 8.05
N ARG A 61 -5.23 6.38 7.91
CA ARG A 61 -6.06 5.90 9.03
C ARG A 61 -5.36 4.75 9.75
N LYS A 62 -5.65 4.60 11.05
CA LYS A 62 -5.26 3.41 11.83
C LYS A 62 -5.78 2.15 11.14
N LYS A 63 -4.93 1.12 11.08
CA LYS A 63 -5.30 -0.21 10.59
C LYS A 63 -5.01 -1.26 11.65
N GLN A 64 -5.65 -2.42 11.50
CA GLN A 64 -5.45 -3.56 12.39
C GLN A 64 -4.02 -4.10 12.29
N CYS A 65 -3.44 -4.46 13.43
CA CYS A 65 -2.16 -5.15 13.49
C CYS A 65 -2.27 -6.51 12.79
N VAL A 66 -1.44 -6.74 11.78
CA VAL A 66 -1.44 -7.98 10.99
C VAL A 66 -1.15 -9.19 11.90
N GLN A 67 -0.15 -9.06 12.77
CA GLN A 67 0.27 -10.16 13.64
C GLN A 67 -0.75 -10.50 14.72
N CYS A 68 -1.36 -9.48 15.35
CA CYS A 68 -2.43 -9.72 16.34
C CYS A 68 -3.68 -10.32 15.69
N ARG A 69 -3.97 -9.97 14.44
CA ARG A 69 -5.06 -10.58 13.68
C ARG A 69 -4.82 -12.08 13.45
N VAL A 70 -3.60 -12.47 13.06
CA VAL A 70 -3.22 -13.87 12.85
C VAL A 70 -3.24 -14.66 14.15
N LYS A 71 -2.84 -14.03 15.27
CA LYS A 71 -2.83 -14.65 16.60
C LYS A 71 -4.17 -14.58 17.35
N ASP A 72 -5.20 -14.02 16.72
CA ASP A 72 -6.49 -13.71 17.34
C ASP A 72 -6.40 -12.97 18.69
N VAL A 73 -5.37 -12.12 18.85
CA VAL A 73 -5.21 -11.28 20.04
C VAL A 73 -6.21 -10.14 20.00
N ARG A 74 -7.03 -10.05 21.04
CA ARG A 74 -8.08 -9.04 21.19
C ARG A 74 -7.76 -8.10 22.34
N THR A 75 -8.11 -6.83 22.17
CA THR A 75 -8.10 -5.85 23.27
C THR A 75 -9.29 -6.08 24.20
N ALA A 76 -9.34 -5.34 25.32
CA ALA A 76 -10.45 -5.39 26.28
C ALA A 76 -11.85 -5.15 25.65
N THR A 77 -11.90 -4.50 24.49
CA THR A 77 -13.13 -4.26 23.72
C THR A 77 -13.43 -5.35 22.68
N ASN A 78 -12.76 -6.50 22.77
CA ASN A 78 -12.86 -7.64 21.86
C ASN A 78 -12.56 -7.31 20.37
N LYS A 79 -11.69 -6.33 20.13
CA LYS A 79 -11.25 -5.92 18.79
C LYS A 79 -9.77 -6.21 18.59
N CYS A 80 -9.36 -6.47 17.36
CA CYS A 80 -7.95 -6.53 17.02
C CYS A 80 -7.34 -5.13 17.24
N PRO A 81 -6.15 -5.01 17.86
CA PRO A 81 -5.52 -3.72 18.10
C PRO A 81 -5.27 -2.97 16.78
N GLU A 82 -5.68 -1.71 16.74
CA GLU A 82 -5.46 -0.81 15.62
C GLU A 82 -4.29 0.12 15.91
N THR A 83 -3.47 0.37 14.88
CA THR A 83 -2.21 1.11 15.01
C THR A 83 -1.98 2.00 13.79
N VAL A 84 -1.24 3.08 13.99
CA VAL A 84 -0.62 3.88 12.91
C VAL A 84 0.83 3.46 12.64
N LEU A 85 1.38 2.59 13.48
CA LEU A 85 2.76 2.13 13.36
C LEU A 85 2.83 0.97 12.38
N GLY A 86 3.93 0.92 11.62
CA GLY A 86 4.16 -0.15 10.68
C GLY A 86 5.57 -0.14 10.12
N CYS A 87 5.86 -1.13 9.28
CA CYS A 87 7.14 -1.22 8.59
C CYS A 87 7.15 -0.28 7.38
N PHE A 88 8.17 0.57 7.24
CA PHE A 88 8.31 1.48 6.09
C PHE A 88 8.41 0.72 4.76
N LEU A 89 9.19 -0.36 4.73
CA LEU A 89 9.43 -1.14 3.52
C LEU A 89 8.24 -2.04 3.15
N CYS A 90 7.66 -2.75 4.12
CA CYS A 90 6.55 -3.67 3.86
C CYS A 90 5.17 -2.99 3.83
N ARG A 91 5.07 -1.73 4.28
CA ARG A 91 3.80 -1.00 4.45
C ARG A 91 2.76 -1.77 5.30
N THR A 92 3.22 -2.68 6.17
CA THR A 92 2.39 -3.50 7.07
C THR A 92 2.24 -2.84 8.43
N HIS A 93 1.02 -2.91 9.00
CA HIS A 93 0.69 -2.27 10.28
C HIS A 93 0.91 -3.23 11.44
N LEU A 94 1.68 -2.80 12.45
CA LEU A 94 2.17 -3.61 13.57
C LEU A 94 2.08 -2.78 14.85
N CYS A 95 1.40 -3.29 15.88
CA CYS A 95 1.06 -2.49 17.06
C CYS A 95 2.24 -2.22 17.99
N ASP A 96 3.16 -3.17 18.11
CA ASP A 96 4.27 -3.15 19.06
C ASP A 96 5.56 -3.72 18.44
N GLU A 97 6.65 -3.65 19.20
CA GLU A 97 7.96 -4.13 18.76
C GLU A 97 8.00 -5.64 18.65
N GLN A 98 7.23 -6.34 19.49
CA GLN A 98 7.17 -7.80 19.46
C GLN A 98 6.48 -8.31 18.20
N CYS A 99 5.35 -7.70 17.79
CA CYS A 99 4.73 -8.02 16.51
C CYS A 99 5.65 -7.67 15.33
N PHE A 100 6.40 -6.55 15.43
CA PHE A 100 7.36 -6.17 14.41
C PHE A 100 8.49 -7.18 14.26
N ALA A 101 9.15 -7.55 15.36
CA ALA A 101 10.21 -8.54 15.36
C ALA A 101 9.70 -9.89 14.85
N GLN A 102 8.56 -10.37 15.32
CA GLN A 102 8.01 -11.66 14.87
C GLN A 102 7.67 -11.68 13.38
N PHE A 103 7.09 -10.59 12.86
CA PHE A 103 6.75 -10.48 11.45
C PHE A 103 7.99 -10.48 10.56
N HIS A 104 9.10 -9.91 11.04
CA HIS A 104 10.37 -9.82 10.29
C HIS A 104 11.37 -10.94 10.58
N HIS A 105 11.20 -11.70 11.65
CA HIS A 105 12.03 -12.86 11.98
C HIS A 105 11.64 -14.10 11.16
N SER A 106 10.45 -14.11 10.57
CA SER A 106 9.99 -15.16 9.66
C SER A 106 10.28 -14.88 8.17
N LEU A 107 11.07 -13.85 7.86
CA LEU A 107 11.46 -13.45 6.51
C LEU A 107 12.88 -13.91 6.16
#